data_AF-A0A974P176-F1
#
_entry.id   AF-A0A974P176-F1
#
_cell.length_a   1.000
_cell.length_b   1.000
_cell.length_c   1.000
_cell.angle_alpha   90.00
_cell.angle_beta   90.00
_cell.angle_gamma   90.00
#
_symmetry.space_group_name_H-M   'P 1'
#
loop_
_entity.id
_entity.type
_entity.pdbx_description
1 polymer ?
#
loop_
_entity_poly.entity_id
_entity_poly.type
_entity_poly.pdbx_seq_one_letter_code
_entity_poly.pdbx_strand_id
1 'polypeptide(L)' 'MAEGVHGCELRQVVLGFKVEEAGSRWLTHDEISDGVLEAARADRLLTIIGQTEPWSAKP' A
#
# COMPACT_ATOMS: atom_id res chain seq x y z
N MET A 1 -5.48 18.06 -24.77
CA MET A 1 -5.57 18.30 -23.31
C MET A 1 -6.44 17.19 -22.78
N ALA A 2 -5.90 16.24 -22.01
CA ALA A 2 -6.72 15.14 -21.51
C ALA A 2 -7.78 15.73 -20.57
N GLU A 3 -9.05 15.66 -20.94
CA GLU A 3 -10.18 15.86 -20.03
C GLU A 3 -10.06 14.77 -18.96
N GLY A 4 -9.46 15.16 -17.83
CA GLY A 4 -9.37 14.30 -16.67
C GLY A 4 -10.77 13.94 -16.22
N VAL A 5 -10.99 12.67 -15.86
CA VAL A 5 -12.28 12.18 -15.37
C VAL A 5 -12.74 13.05 -14.20
N HIS A 6 -13.71 13.93 -14.46
CA HIS A 6 -14.29 14.82 -13.46
C HIS A 6 -15.03 13.96 -12.43
N GLY A 7 -14.49 13.88 -11.21
CA GLY A 7 -15.03 13.07 -10.12
C GLY A 7 -14.32 11.73 -9.87
N CYS A 8 -13.20 11.45 -10.53
CA CYS A 8 -12.37 10.27 -10.20
C CYS A 8 -11.24 10.65 -9.25
N GLU A 9 -11.35 10.21 -8.00
CA GLU A 9 -10.30 10.38 -7.00
C GLU A 9 -9.30 9.24 -7.11
N LEU A 10 -8.06 9.57 -7.46
CA LEU A 10 -6.97 8.61 -7.50
C LEU A 10 -6.60 8.22 -6.06
N ARG A 11 -6.87 6.97 -5.70
CA ARG A 11 -6.40 6.36 -4.46
C ARG A 11 -5.15 5.56 -4.76
N GLN A 12 -4.02 6.04 -4.25
CA GLN A 12 -2.73 5.39 -4.39
C GLN A 12 -2.50 4.45 -3.20
N VAL A 13 -2.33 3.16 -3.50
CA VAL A 13 -1.95 2.17 -2.49
C VAL A 13 -0.53 1.69 -2.79
N VAL A 14 0.39 1.94 -1.86
CA VAL A 14 1.79 1.54 -1.95
C VAL A 14 1.99 0.25 -1.16
N LEU A 15 2.45 -0.79 -1.85
CA LEU A 15 2.75 -2.08 -1.24
C LEU A 15 4.23 -2.13 -0.86
N GLY A 16 4.51 -2.21 0.43
CA GLY A 16 5.85 -2.40 0.98
C GLY A 16 6.16 -3.87 1.25
N PHE A 17 7.04 -4.09 2.21
CA PHE A 17 7.35 -5.40 2.78
C PHE A 17 7.13 -5.35 4.28
N LYS A 18 6.93 -6.50 4.92
CA LYS A 18 6.76 -6.57 6.38
C LYS A 18 8.05 -7.08 6.99
N VAL A 19 8.56 -6.38 7.99
CA VAL A 19 9.67 -6.87 8.82
C VAL A 19 9.06 -7.72 9.92
N GLU A 20 9.48 -8.98 10.01
CA GLU A 20 9.17 -9.88 11.11
C GLU A 20 10.46 -10.25 11.85
N GLU A 21 10.31 -10.89 13.02
CA GLU A 21 11.38 -11.15 13.99
C GLU A 21 12.58 -11.92 13.39
N ALA A 22 12.35 -12.68 12.31
CA ALA A 22 13.37 -13.48 11.62
C ALA A 22 13.85 -12.87 10.27
N GLY A 23 13.30 -11.74 9.82
CA GLY A 23 13.68 -11.11 8.56
C GLY A 23 12.55 -10.33 7.88
N SER A 24 12.82 -9.82 6.67
CA SER A 24 11.81 -9.16 5.84
C SER A 24 11.06 -10.19 4.99
N ARG A 25 9.72 -10.11 4.98
CA ARG A 25 8.85 -10.91 4.10
C ARG A 25 7.96 -10.03 3.24
N TRP A 26 7.64 -10.51 2.04
CA TRP A 26 6.61 -9.90 1.22
C TRP A 26 5.24 -10.01 1.90
N LEU A 27 4.39 -9.03 1.64
CA LEU A 27 3.00 -9.05 2.10
C LEU A 27 2.28 -10.24 1.48
N THR A 28 1.44 -10.90 2.27
CA THR A 28 0.55 -11.94 1.76
C THR A 28 -0.60 -11.33 0.96
N HIS A 29 -1.25 -12.14 0.11
CA HIS A 29 -2.42 -11.70 -0.64
C HIS A 29 -3.54 -11.19 0.28
N ASP A 30 -3.68 -11.81 1.45
CA ASP A 30 -4.66 -11.41 2.47
C ASP A 30 -4.36 -10.02 3.02
N GLU A 31 -3.10 -9.76 3.42
CA GLU A 31 -2.65 -8.44 3.90
C GLU A 31 -2.78 -7.34 2.84
N ILE A 32 -2.51 -7.67 1.57
CA ILE A 32 -2.70 -6.74 0.45
C ILE A 32 -4.18 -6.41 0.28
N SER A 33 -5.03 -7.43 0.24
CA SER A 33 -6.47 -7.27 -0.01
C SER A 33 -7.15 -6.50 1.13
N ASP A 34 -6.81 -6.85 2.38
CA ASP A 34 -7.34 -6.18 3.56
C ASP A 34 -6.91 -4.71 3.61
N GLY A 35 -5.61 -4.43 3.39
CA GLY A 35 -5.13 -3.06 3.40
C GLY A 35 -5.66 -2.20 2.24
N VAL A 36 -5.91 -2.78 1.06
CA VAL A 36 -6.55 -2.07 -0.06
C VAL A 36 -8.02 -1.79 0.26
N LEU A 37 -8.72 -2.75 0.87
CA LEU A 37 -10.11 -2.58 1.26
C LEU A 37 -10.25 -1.52 2.35
N GLU A 38 -9.36 -1.51 3.33
CA GLU A 38 -9.28 -0.47 4.36
C GLU A 38 -8.94 0.89 3.76
N ALA A 39 -8.01 0.97 2.80
CA ALA A 39 -7.71 2.21 2.06
C ALA A 39 -8.96 2.77 1.37
N ALA A 40 -9.75 1.88 0.75
CA ALA A 40 -10.99 2.24 0.08
C ALA A 40 -12.09 2.67 1.09
N ARG A 41 -12.24 1.96 2.21
CA ARG A 41 -13.23 2.27 3.27
C ARG A 41 -12.90 3.56 4.01
N ALA A 42 -11.62 3.78 4.31
CA ALA A 42 -11.14 4.98 5.00
C ALA A 42 -11.06 6.21 4.07
N ASP A 43 -11.39 6.02 2.79
CA ASP A 43 -11.36 7.05 1.74
C ASP A 43 -10.01 7.81 1.70
N ARG A 44 -8.92 7.06 1.89
CA ARG A 44 -7.57 7.64 1.93
C ARG A 44 -7.00 7.72 0.51
N LEU A 45 -6.58 8.92 0.12
CA LEU A 45 -5.87 9.17 -1.13
C LEU A 45 -4.54 8.43 -1.23
N LEU A 46 -3.85 8.24 -0.09
CA LEU A 46 -2.60 7.49 -0.02
C LEU A 46 -2.67 6.51 1.14
N THR A 47 -2.46 5.23 0.85
CA THR A 47 -2.30 4.19 1.87
C THR A 47 -1.03 3.41 1.61
N ILE A 48 -0.24 3.18 2.65
CA ILE A 48 0.97 2.36 2.60
C ILE A 48 0.67 1.09 3.40
N ILE A 49 0.73 -0.06 2.75
CA ILE A 49 0.55 -1.37 3.39
C ILE A 49 1.95 -1.94 3.62
N GLY A 50 2.28 -2.26 4.87
CA GLY A 50 3.61 -2.72 5.27
C GLY A 50 4.58 -1.59 5.64
N GLN A 51 5.88 -1.87 5.55
CA GLN A 51 6.98 -0.94 5.78
C GLN A 51 7.78 -0.77 4.47
N THR A 52 8.01 0.47 4.07
CA THR A 52 8.90 0.84 2.95
C THR A 52 10.29 1.23 3.44
N GLU A 53 10.43 1.43 4.74
CA GLU A 53 11.66 1.88 5.40
C GLU A 53 11.94 1.01 6.62
N PRO A 54 13.22 0.72 6.93
CA PRO A 54 14.42 1.24 6.28
C PRO A 54 14.78 0.48 4.99
N TRP A 55 15.08 1.23 3.92
CA TRP A 55 15.58 0.73 2.63
C TRP A 55 16.90 -0.05 2.75
N SER A 56 17.56 0.05 3.92
CA SER A 56 18.82 -0.63 4.27
C SER A 56 18.63 -2.07 4.75
N ALA A 57 17.40 -2.53 4.98
CA ALA A 57 17.07 -3.92 5.36
C ALA A 57 16.32 -4.67 4.23
N LYS A 58 16.39 -4.13 3.01
CA LYS A 58 15.93 -4.83 1.82
C LYS A 58 16.87 -6.02 1.58
N PRO A 59 16.35 -7.24 1.46
CA PRO A 59 17.16 -8.43 1.22
C PRO A 59 17.81 -8.41 -0.17
#